data_AF-A0A7G8IMU7-F1
#
_entry.id   AF-A0A7G8IMU7-F1
#
_cell.length_a   1.000
_cell.length_b   1.000
_cell.length_c   1.000
_cell.angle_alpha   90.00
_cell.angle_beta   90.00
_cell.angle_gamma   90.00
#
_symmetry.space_group_name_H-M   'P 1'
#
loop_
_entity.id
_entity.type
_entity.pdbx_description
1 polymer ?
#
loop_
_entity_poly.entity_id
_entity_poly.type
_entity_poly.pdbx_seq_one_letter_code
_entity_poly.pdbx_strand_id
1 'polypeptide(L)'
;MVALNPATALSWSELEAMAPPAAERVEGPANAQATLRLFGQPESTVRVTLFRDHHAWCPYCQKVWLWLEFRRIPYRIRKVTMRCYGPKEPWFTALVPSGMLPALELDGRLITESDRILEALETTFGPVGAPMGDRRVRALRDLERLLFRAWCLWLCTPGLNERQERQARDQFQAVARQMEDALAAGGGTWLDPDAPEGSTPGTADLVFIPYVERMNASLAYFKGFALRQAHPGIDRWLSALEQLETYRGTQSDMHTHAHDLPPQMGGCWADGSEDQRTMAAAVDAGQGLGELESRWAPALAEGLPRERALERVLRHRSTLLARNPLGDGFDQPLRAALTALMLGRPVSPEPGSAAALRYLRDRISVPRDMPLHSARALRRALESTAVLDGDQQPAPLPFEHRFDQDPRPFL
;
A
#
# COMPACT_ATOMS: atom_id res chain seq x y z
N MET A 1 23.72 -8.40 -33.45
CA MET A 1 22.96 -7.47 -32.58
C MET A 1 23.74 -6.17 -32.51
N VAL A 2 23.17 -5.06 -32.94
CA VAL A 2 23.78 -3.74 -32.71
C VAL A 2 23.70 -3.50 -31.20
N ALA A 3 24.85 -3.48 -30.51
CA ALA A 3 24.90 -3.04 -29.13
C ALA A 3 24.45 -1.58 -29.12
N LEU A 4 23.24 -1.32 -28.65
CA LEU A 4 22.77 0.04 -28.42
C LEU A 4 23.73 0.68 -27.42
N ASN A 5 24.44 1.73 -27.82
CA ASN A 5 25.24 2.50 -26.87
C ASN A 5 24.31 2.96 -25.73
N PRO A 6 24.68 2.74 -24.45
CA PRO A 6 23.88 3.24 -23.34
C PRO A 6 23.75 4.76 -23.48
N ALA A 7 22.54 5.26 -23.28
CA ALA A 7 22.33 6.70 -23.31
C ALA A 7 23.06 7.37 -22.13
N THR A 8 23.45 8.64 -22.29
CA THR A 8 23.99 9.43 -21.19
C THR A 8 22.86 9.81 -20.23
N ALA A 9 23.14 9.79 -18.93
CA ALA A 9 22.18 10.27 -17.92
C ALA A 9 21.88 11.76 -18.14
N LEU A 10 20.59 12.11 -18.24
CA LEU A 10 20.13 13.48 -18.35
C LEU A 10 20.54 14.29 -17.12
N SER A 11 20.72 15.59 -17.29
CA SER A 11 20.89 16.55 -16.20
C SER A 11 19.61 16.66 -15.36
N TRP A 12 19.73 17.20 -14.15
CA TRP A 12 18.56 17.47 -13.31
C TRP A 12 17.57 18.44 -13.97
N SER A 13 18.04 19.46 -14.68
CA SER A 13 17.15 20.41 -15.36
C SER A 13 16.38 19.77 -16.51
N GLU A 14 17.00 18.83 -17.24
CA GLU A 14 16.31 18.07 -18.28
C GLU A 14 15.26 17.13 -17.67
N LEU A 15 15.56 16.46 -16.57
CA LEU A 15 14.60 15.62 -15.84
C LEU A 15 13.45 16.45 -15.25
N GLU A 16 13.73 17.61 -14.66
CA GLU A 16 12.74 18.54 -14.13
C GLU A 16 11.78 19.02 -15.23
N ALA A 17 12.28 19.26 -16.44
CA ALA A 17 11.44 19.65 -17.59
C ALA A 17 10.49 18.53 -18.07
N MET A 18 10.73 17.27 -17.70
CA MET A 18 9.86 16.13 -18.03
C MET A 18 8.86 15.78 -16.93
N ALA A 19 8.97 16.41 -15.76
CA ALA A 19 8.13 16.09 -14.62
C ALA A 19 6.75 16.79 -14.72
N PRO A 20 5.65 16.10 -14.38
CA PRO A 20 4.33 16.71 -14.32
C PRO A 20 4.25 17.63 -13.09
N PRO A 21 3.24 18.52 -13.05
CA PRO A 21 2.94 19.27 -11.84
C PRO A 21 2.72 18.35 -10.62
N ALA A 22 2.97 18.91 -9.44
CA ALA A 22 2.67 18.25 -8.17
C ALA A 22 1.20 17.79 -8.16
N ALA A 23 0.94 16.57 -7.70
CA ALA A 23 -0.41 16.05 -7.60
C ALA A 23 -1.26 16.95 -6.68
N GLU A 24 -2.45 17.31 -7.13
CA GLU A 24 -3.46 17.95 -6.30
C GLU A 24 -3.85 16.98 -5.17
N ARG A 25 -3.95 17.48 -3.92
CA ARG A 25 -4.19 16.66 -2.73
C ARG A 25 -5.49 17.00 -1.99
N VAL A 26 -6.10 18.16 -2.25
CA VAL A 26 -7.28 18.67 -1.54
C VAL A 26 -8.59 18.25 -2.23
N GLU A 27 -8.64 18.38 -3.56
CA GLU A 27 -9.81 18.16 -4.41
C GLU A 27 -9.63 17.03 -5.42
N GLY A 28 -8.39 16.65 -5.69
CA GLY A 28 -8.03 15.59 -6.62
C GLY A 28 -8.35 14.19 -6.09
N PRO A 29 -7.79 13.16 -6.73
CA PRO A 29 -7.93 11.76 -6.32
C PRO A 29 -7.52 11.51 -4.86
N ALA A 30 -8.03 10.43 -4.26
CA ALA A 30 -7.60 10.00 -2.94
C ALA A 30 -6.07 9.84 -2.90
N ASN A 31 -5.42 10.39 -1.86
CA ASN A 31 -3.97 10.55 -1.85
C ASN A 31 -3.38 10.36 -0.46
N ALA A 32 -2.45 9.41 -0.30
CA ALA A 32 -1.78 9.15 0.97
C ALA A 32 -0.99 10.35 1.53
N GLN A 33 -0.65 11.32 0.70
CA GLN A 33 0.06 12.54 1.09
C GLN A 33 -0.85 13.68 1.53
N ALA A 34 -2.18 13.56 1.39
CA ALA A 34 -3.12 14.61 1.77
C ALA A 34 -3.09 14.91 3.28
N THR A 35 -3.32 16.18 3.60
CA THR A 35 -3.54 16.72 4.96
C THR A 35 -4.91 17.39 5.10
N LEU A 36 -5.62 17.59 3.98
CA LEU A 36 -6.95 18.17 3.88
C LEU A 36 -7.64 17.56 2.66
N ARG A 37 -8.94 17.29 2.75
CA ARG A 37 -9.80 16.85 1.65
C ARG A 37 -11.13 17.60 1.73
N LEU A 38 -11.58 18.19 0.63
CA LEU A 38 -12.72 19.12 0.62
C LEU A 38 -13.87 18.70 -0.30
N PHE A 39 -13.59 17.99 -1.39
CA PHE A 39 -14.61 17.51 -2.33
C PHE A 39 -15.50 18.62 -2.90
N GLY A 40 -14.93 19.82 -3.12
CA GLY A 40 -15.60 21.03 -3.61
C GLY A 40 -16.32 21.84 -2.52
N GLN A 41 -16.18 21.46 -1.24
CA GLN A 41 -16.82 22.14 -0.12
C GLN A 41 -15.86 23.14 0.56
N PRO A 42 -16.36 24.24 1.15
CA PRO A 42 -15.50 25.18 1.87
C PRO A 42 -14.82 24.54 3.08
N GLU A 43 -13.58 24.92 3.38
CA GLU A 43 -12.85 24.39 4.54
C GLU A 43 -13.55 24.66 5.88
N SER A 44 -14.38 25.72 5.96
CA SER A 44 -15.21 26.02 7.15
C SER A 44 -16.26 24.95 7.45
N THR A 45 -16.57 24.07 6.50
CA THR A 45 -17.51 22.95 6.69
C THR A 45 -16.87 21.70 7.27
N VAL A 46 -15.53 21.68 7.41
CA VAL A 46 -14.79 20.51 7.90
C VAL A 46 -15.07 20.29 9.39
N ARG A 47 -15.74 19.18 9.68
CA ARG A 47 -16.10 18.71 11.03
C ARG A 47 -15.23 17.57 11.55
N VAL A 48 -14.45 16.96 10.67
CA VAL A 48 -13.69 15.72 10.92
C VAL A 48 -12.19 15.98 10.84
N THR A 49 -11.45 15.47 11.83
CA THR A 49 -9.99 15.28 11.75
C THR A 49 -9.66 13.81 11.96
N LEU A 50 -9.10 13.16 10.93
CA LEU A 50 -8.59 11.79 11.01
C LEU A 50 -7.12 11.80 11.47
N PHE A 51 -6.83 11.10 12.56
CA PHE A 51 -5.47 10.77 12.97
C PHE A 51 -5.10 9.40 12.37
N ARG A 52 -4.17 9.40 11.39
CA ARG A 52 -3.69 8.17 10.72
C ARG A 52 -2.18 8.14 10.62
N ASP A 53 -1.63 7.01 10.21
CA ASP A 53 -0.19 6.84 10.12
C ASP A 53 0.43 7.57 8.91
N HIS A 54 1.74 7.83 8.92
CA HIS A 54 2.43 8.51 7.83
C HIS A 54 2.47 7.68 6.54
N HIS A 55 2.57 6.35 6.66
CA HIS A 55 2.89 5.46 5.54
C HIS A 55 1.67 4.87 4.82
N ALA A 56 0.48 5.01 5.41
CA ALA A 56 -0.74 4.27 5.05
C ALA A 56 -0.62 2.74 5.28
N TRP A 57 0.16 2.33 6.28
CA TRP A 57 0.40 0.94 6.65
C TRP A 57 -0.62 0.38 7.62
N CYS A 58 -1.34 1.23 8.36
CA CYS A 58 -2.32 0.75 9.32
C CYS A 58 -3.62 0.30 8.63
N PRO A 59 -4.01 -0.99 8.71
CA PRO A 59 -5.24 -1.48 8.08
C PRO A 59 -6.49 -0.82 8.66
N TYR A 60 -6.48 -0.55 9.96
CA TYR A 60 -7.59 0.11 10.63
C TYR A 60 -7.78 1.57 10.19
N CYS A 61 -6.68 2.28 9.90
CA CYS A 61 -6.73 3.62 9.31
C CYS A 61 -7.29 3.57 7.89
N GLN A 62 -6.86 2.59 7.08
CA GLN A 62 -7.29 2.43 5.69
C GLN A 62 -8.81 2.30 5.58
N LYS A 63 -9.45 1.49 6.44
CA LYS A 63 -10.92 1.36 6.48
C LYS A 63 -11.63 2.70 6.72
N VAL A 64 -11.24 3.45 7.75
CA VAL A 64 -11.85 4.74 8.08
C VAL A 64 -11.58 5.77 6.97
N TRP A 65 -10.38 5.74 6.39
CA TRP A 65 -10.00 6.61 5.30
C TRP A 65 -10.86 6.35 4.05
N LEU A 66 -10.99 5.09 3.63
CA LEU A 66 -11.85 4.73 2.49
C LEU A 66 -13.30 5.16 2.72
N TRP A 67 -13.82 4.98 3.94
CA TRP A 67 -15.19 5.40 4.27
C TRP A 67 -15.38 6.91 4.05
N LEU A 68 -14.45 7.75 4.54
CA LEU A 68 -14.52 9.20 4.37
C LEU A 68 -14.45 9.62 2.89
N GLU A 69 -13.59 8.97 2.10
CA GLU A 69 -13.43 9.26 0.67
C GLU A 69 -14.65 8.81 -0.15
N PHE A 70 -15.20 7.62 0.10
CA PHE A 70 -16.43 7.16 -0.58
C PHE A 70 -17.64 8.02 -0.24
N ARG A 71 -17.76 8.47 1.01
CA ARG A 71 -18.81 9.41 1.43
C ARG A 71 -18.54 10.86 1.04
N ARG A 72 -17.34 11.17 0.55
CA ARG A 72 -16.92 12.52 0.18
C ARG A 72 -17.12 13.53 1.30
N ILE A 73 -16.84 13.13 2.55
CA ILE A 73 -16.95 13.99 3.73
C ILE A 73 -15.71 14.86 3.83
N PRO A 74 -15.80 16.21 3.88
CA PRO A 74 -14.63 17.06 4.08
C PRO A 74 -13.92 16.77 5.40
N TYR A 75 -12.61 16.57 5.37
CA TYR A 75 -11.84 16.20 6.57
C TYR A 75 -10.39 16.67 6.52
N ARG A 76 -9.82 16.91 7.71
CA ARG A 76 -8.38 17.11 7.91
C ARG A 76 -7.70 15.80 8.26
N ILE A 77 -6.42 15.70 7.96
CA ILE A 77 -5.58 14.56 8.33
C ILE A 77 -4.42 15.04 9.18
N ARG A 78 -4.27 14.46 10.37
CA ARG A 78 -3.08 14.60 11.20
C ARG A 78 -2.32 13.28 11.19
N LYS A 79 -1.06 13.32 10.76
CA LYS A 79 -0.24 12.12 10.60
C LYS A 79 0.56 11.85 11.86
N VAL A 80 0.65 10.56 12.20
CA VAL A 80 1.25 10.06 13.43
C VAL A 80 2.20 8.89 13.09
N THR A 81 3.33 8.81 13.75
CA THR A 81 4.30 7.73 13.55
C THR A 81 3.79 6.42 14.15
N MET A 82 3.96 5.28 13.47
CA MET A 82 3.69 3.95 14.05
C MET A 82 4.95 3.40 14.71
N ARG A 83 4.76 2.61 15.76
CA ARG A 83 5.86 2.05 16.56
C ARG A 83 6.85 1.24 15.72
N CYS A 84 6.38 0.57 14.66
CA CYS A 84 7.25 -0.21 13.78
C CYS A 84 8.26 0.66 13.02
N TYR A 85 8.01 1.95 12.74
CA TYR A 85 8.93 2.81 11.99
C TYR A 85 9.38 4.06 12.77
N GLY A 86 9.01 4.23 14.04
CA GLY A 86 9.57 5.27 14.90
C GLY A 86 8.76 5.55 16.17
N PRO A 87 9.19 6.53 16.98
CA PRO A 87 8.50 6.94 18.20
C PRO A 87 7.21 7.70 17.88
N LYS A 88 6.17 7.50 18.71
CA LYS A 88 4.93 8.29 18.67
C LYS A 88 5.20 9.75 19.00
N GLU A 89 4.47 10.66 18.37
CA GLU A 89 4.55 12.08 18.67
C GLU A 89 3.99 12.37 20.08
N PRO A 90 4.71 13.13 20.94
CA PRO A 90 4.26 13.41 22.31
C PRO A 90 2.88 14.06 22.38
N TRP A 91 2.57 14.97 21.46
CA TRP A 91 1.26 15.62 21.37
C TRP A 91 0.13 14.62 21.10
N PHE A 92 0.41 13.54 20.35
CA PHE A 92 -0.59 12.54 20.03
C PHE A 92 -0.84 11.64 21.23
N THR A 93 0.21 11.21 21.94
CA THR A 93 0.04 10.40 23.15
C THR A 93 -0.57 11.16 24.31
N ALA A 94 -0.44 12.49 24.35
CA ALA A 94 -1.18 13.33 25.30
C ALA A 94 -2.70 13.33 25.00
N LEU A 95 -3.09 13.23 23.73
CA LEU A 95 -4.48 13.18 23.28
C LEU A 95 -5.07 11.76 23.35
N VAL A 96 -4.30 10.76 22.92
CA VAL A 96 -4.63 9.34 22.86
C VAL A 96 -3.56 8.56 23.64
N PRO A 97 -3.73 8.35 24.97
CA PRO A 97 -2.71 7.74 25.81
C PRO A 97 -2.23 6.34 25.37
N SER A 98 -3.09 5.57 24.71
CA SER A 98 -2.71 4.25 24.16
C SER A 98 -1.72 4.37 22.98
N GLY A 99 -1.69 5.52 22.30
CA GLY A 99 -0.96 5.74 21.06
C GLY A 99 -1.51 4.95 19.87
N MET A 100 -2.69 4.33 20.00
CA MET A 100 -3.31 3.53 18.95
C MET A 100 -3.90 4.39 17.84
N LEU A 101 -3.89 3.84 16.62
CA LEU A 101 -4.48 4.45 15.43
C LEU A 101 -5.52 3.48 14.82
N PRO A 102 -6.54 3.98 14.11
CA PRO A 102 -6.86 5.39 13.96
C PRO A 102 -7.45 5.99 15.24
N ALA A 103 -7.37 7.31 15.33
CA ALA A 103 -8.26 8.11 16.16
C ALA A 103 -8.96 9.12 15.25
N LEU A 104 -10.13 9.61 15.65
CA LEU A 104 -10.89 10.58 14.88
C LEU A 104 -11.50 11.62 15.81
N GLU A 105 -11.36 12.89 15.46
CA GLU A 105 -12.11 13.97 16.09
C GLU A 105 -13.29 14.33 15.21
N LEU A 106 -14.49 14.37 15.79
CA LEU A 106 -15.73 14.77 15.15
C LEU A 106 -16.40 15.83 16.02
N ASP A 107 -16.53 17.06 15.50
CA ASP A 107 -17.09 18.21 16.24
C ASP A 107 -16.44 18.41 17.63
N GLY A 108 -15.11 18.29 17.69
CA GLY A 108 -14.34 18.42 18.93
C GLY A 108 -14.40 17.21 19.88
N ARG A 109 -15.17 16.16 19.53
CA ARG A 109 -15.19 14.90 20.30
C ARG A 109 -14.19 13.90 19.72
N LEU A 110 -13.26 13.46 20.55
CA LEU A 110 -12.31 12.40 20.22
C LEU A 110 -12.97 11.01 20.31
N ILE A 111 -12.75 10.19 19.29
CA ILE A 111 -13.24 8.82 19.15
C ILE A 111 -12.06 7.92 18.77
N THR A 112 -11.96 6.78 19.44
CA THR A 112 -10.95 5.74 19.17
C THR A 112 -11.67 4.43 18.86
N GLU A 113 -10.93 3.41 18.42
CA GLU A 113 -11.45 2.15 17.87
C GLU A 113 -12.12 2.30 16.51
N SER A 114 -11.55 1.65 15.49
CA SER A 114 -12.00 1.85 14.10
C SER A 114 -13.47 1.52 13.85
N ASP A 115 -14.04 0.49 14.51
CA ASP A 115 -15.45 0.13 14.36
C ASP A 115 -16.37 1.19 15.00
N ARG A 116 -15.98 1.75 16.17
CA ARG A 116 -16.73 2.83 16.84
C ARG A 116 -16.64 4.15 16.10
N ILE A 117 -15.50 4.42 15.46
CA ILE A 117 -15.33 5.56 14.57
C ILE A 117 -16.31 5.47 13.40
N LEU A 118 -16.42 4.32 12.75
CA LEU A 118 -17.40 4.12 11.68
C LEU A 118 -18.83 4.33 12.18
N GLU A 119 -19.25 3.68 13.28
CA GLU A 119 -20.60 3.88 13.84
C GLU A 119 -20.96 5.35 14.09
N ALA A 120 -20.01 6.14 14.61
CA ALA A 120 -20.22 7.56 14.87
C ALA A 120 -20.32 8.38 13.57
N LEU A 121 -19.48 8.08 12.59
CA LEU A 121 -19.53 8.70 11.26
C LEU A 121 -20.84 8.36 10.55
N GLU A 122 -21.28 7.10 10.63
CA GLU A 122 -22.53 6.62 10.04
C GLU A 122 -23.76 7.27 10.70
N THR A 123 -23.74 7.44 12.02
CA THR A 123 -24.81 8.17 12.73
C THR A 123 -24.90 9.63 12.28
N THR A 124 -23.77 10.26 11.97
CA THR A 124 -23.70 11.69 11.68
C THR A 124 -23.97 12.01 10.22
N PHE A 125 -23.44 11.19 9.32
CA PHE A 125 -23.50 11.45 7.88
C PHE A 125 -24.28 10.39 7.11
N GLY A 126 -24.78 9.32 7.74
CA GLY A 126 -25.37 8.13 7.08
C GLY A 126 -24.33 7.06 6.77
N PRO A 127 -24.70 5.81 6.44
CA PRO A 127 -23.76 4.74 6.13
C PRO A 127 -23.22 4.77 4.69
N VAL A 128 -22.25 3.88 4.41
CA VAL A 128 -21.90 3.41 3.06
C VAL A 128 -22.44 1.98 2.99
N GLY A 129 -23.36 1.62 2.12
CA GLY A 129 -24.00 0.30 2.24
C GLY A 129 -24.88 0.21 3.50
N ALA A 130 -24.93 -1.00 4.06
CA ALA A 130 -25.56 -1.24 5.36
C ALA A 130 -24.67 -0.71 6.51
N PRO A 131 -25.25 -0.14 7.59
CA PRO A 131 -24.45 0.39 8.70
C PRO A 131 -23.75 -0.72 9.48
N MET A 132 -22.66 -0.39 10.20
CA MET A 132 -21.97 -1.27 11.15
C MET A 132 -22.93 -1.92 12.17
N GLY A 133 -24.01 -1.21 12.51
CA GLY A 133 -25.07 -1.65 13.40
C GLY A 133 -26.06 -2.65 12.79
N ASP A 134 -25.97 -2.99 11.50
CA ASP A 134 -26.83 -3.97 10.84
C ASP A 134 -26.45 -5.40 11.25
N ARG A 135 -27.45 -6.30 11.35
CA ARG A 135 -27.22 -7.71 11.72
C ARG A 135 -26.34 -8.43 10.68
N ARG A 136 -26.52 -8.15 9.40
CA ARG A 136 -25.73 -8.72 8.30
C ARG A 136 -24.29 -8.25 8.37
N VAL A 137 -24.06 -6.94 8.57
CA VAL A 137 -22.70 -6.38 8.65
C VAL A 137 -21.97 -6.90 9.88
N ARG A 138 -22.64 -7.08 11.02
CA ARG A 138 -22.06 -7.75 12.20
C ARG A 138 -21.64 -9.19 11.92
N ALA A 139 -22.47 -9.97 11.22
CA ALA A 139 -22.11 -11.35 10.84
C ALA A 139 -20.91 -11.38 9.88
N LEU A 140 -20.86 -10.44 8.92
CA LEU A 140 -19.71 -10.27 8.02
C LEU A 140 -18.45 -9.83 8.79
N ARG A 141 -18.58 -8.96 9.78
CA ARG A 141 -17.47 -8.57 10.66
C ARG A 141 -16.91 -9.77 11.43
N ASP A 142 -17.77 -10.66 11.93
CA ASP A 142 -17.34 -11.89 12.59
C ASP A 142 -16.60 -12.84 11.63
N LEU A 143 -17.07 -12.93 10.38
CA LEU A 143 -16.42 -13.67 9.31
C LEU A 143 -15.04 -13.09 8.95
N GLU A 144 -14.91 -11.77 8.83
CA GLU A 144 -13.62 -11.10 8.63
C GLU A 144 -12.64 -11.48 9.75
N ARG A 145 -13.11 -11.49 11.01
CA ARG A 145 -12.28 -11.85 12.16
C ARG A 145 -11.86 -13.33 12.13
N LEU A 146 -12.71 -14.22 11.61
CA LEU A 146 -12.35 -15.61 11.38
C LEU A 146 -11.28 -15.74 10.30
N LEU A 147 -11.43 -15.01 9.19
CA LEU A 147 -10.47 -15.01 8.09
C LEU A 147 -9.12 -14.48 8.54
N PHE A 148 -9.10 -13.36 9.26
CA PHE A 148 -7.91 -12.79 9.88
C PHE A 148 -7.20 -13.81 10.80
N ARG A 149 -7.93 -14.51 11.67
CA ARG A 149 -7.34 -15.52 12.57
C ARG A 149 -6.73 -16.70 11.79
N ALA A 150 -7.42 -17.20 10.77
CA ALA A 150 -6.91 -18.29 9.95
C ALA A 150 -5.65 -17.90 9.17
N TRP A 151 -5.63 -16.67 8.63
CA TRP A 151 -4.45 -16.09 7.99
C TRP A 151 -3.27 -15.95 8.97
N CYS A 152 -3.49 -15.38 10.16
CA CYS A 152 -2.44 -15.23 11.18
C CYS A 152 -1.88 -16.58 11.63
N LEU A 153 -2.74 -17.58 11.84
CA LEU A 153 -2.29 -18.93 12.19
C LEU A 153 -1.33 -19.48 11.14
N TRP A 154 -1.63 -19.29 9.86
CA TRP A 154 -0.80 -19.80 8.77
C TRP A 154 0.48 -18.97 8.55
N LEU A 155 0.36 -17.65 8.54
CA LEU A 155 1.44 -16.73 8.19
C LEU A 155 2.41 -16.47 9.35
N CYS A 156 1.89 -16.29 10.57
CA CYS A 156 2.63 -15.71 11.69
C CYS A 156 3.14 -16.77 12.69
N THR A 157 2.76 -18.05 12.52
CA THR A 157 3.27 -19.14 13.36
C THR A 157 4.63 -19.62 12.83
N PRO A 158 5.72 -19.50 13.61
CA PRO A 158 7.02 -19.99 13.19
C PRO A 158 7.11 -21.52 13.25
N GLY A 159 7.92 -22.11 12.37
CA GLY A 159 8.33 -23.51 12.47
C GLY A 159 7.22 -24.53 12.26
N LEU A 160 6.17 -24.20 11.49
CA LEU A 160 5.18 -25.18 11.06
C LEU A 160 5.88 -26.28 10.24
N ASN A 161 5.64 -27.55 10.59
CA ASN A 161 6.04 -28.65 9.73
C ASN A 161 5.10 -28.78 8.53
N GLU A 162 5.45 -29.60 7.54
CA GLU A 162 4.66 -29.74 6.31
C GLU A 162 3.19 -30.11 6.53
N ARG A 163 2.89 -30.95 7.53
CA ARG A 163 1.50 -31.32 7.85
C ARG A 163 0.75 -30.12 8.42
N GLN A 164 1.38 -29.34 9.29
CA GLN A 164 0.79 -28.15 9.89
C GLN A 164 0.61 -27.04 8.85
N GLU A 165 1.57 -26.85 7.94
CA GLU A 165 1.46 -25.92 6.79
C GLU A 165 0.22 -26.27 5.95
N ARG A 166 0.06 -27.55 5.57
CA ARG A 166 -1.14 -28.00 4.84
C ARG A 166 -2.43 -27.75 5.61
N GLN A 167 -2.47 -28.08 6.90
CA GLN A 167 -3.66 -27.88 7.73
C GLN A 167 -4.03 -26.39 7.87
N ALA A 168 -3.05 -25.52 8.11
CA ALA A 168 -3.27 -24.08 8.25
C ALA A 168 -3.73 -23.46 6.92
N ARG A 169 -3.13 -23.87 5.80
CA ARG A 169 -3.57 -23.51 4.45
C ARG A 169 -5.02 -23.94 4.18
N ASP A 170 -5.37 -25.19 4.50
CA ASP A 170 -6.71 -25.72 4.26
C ASP A 170 -7.77 -25.00 5.13
N GLN A 171 -7.41 -24.66 6.37
CA GLN A 171 -8.25 -23.83 7.25
C GLN A 171 -8.44 -22.42 6.69
N PHE A 172 -7.38 -21.75 6.23
CA PHE A 172 -7.50 -20.44 5.59
C PHE A 172 -8.41 -20.50 4.37
N GLN A 173 -8.18 -21.46 3.47
CA GLN A 173 -9.00 -21.64 2.26
C GLN A 173 -10.47 -21.92 2.60
N ALA A 174 -10.76 -22.66 3.67
CA ALA A 174 -12.12 -22.93 4.10
C ALA A 174 -12.87 -21.66 4.54
N VAL A 175 -12.19 -20.72 5.20
CA VAL A 175 -12.80 -19.43 5.59
C VAL A 175 -12.85 -18.47 4.40
N ALA A 176 -11.85 -18.47 3.52
CA ALA A 176 -11.86 -17.69 2.29
C ALA A 176 -13.03 -18.08 1.36
N ARG A 177 -13.37 -19.37 1.27
CA ARG A 177 -14.59 -19.83 0.59
C ARG A 177 -15.87 -19.29 1.22
N GLN A 178 -15.94 -19.18 2.55
CA GLN A 178 -17.10 -18.56 3.21
C GLN A 178 -17.23 -17.07 2.87
N MET A 179 -16.10 -16.36 2.66
CA MET A 179 -16.14 -14.99 2.11
C MET A 179 -16.67 -14.98 0.67
N GLU A 180 -16.28 -15.94 -0.18
CA GLU A 180 -16.84 -16.06 -1.54
C GLU A 180 -18.34 -16.35 -1.53
N ASP A 181 -18.81 -17.21 -0.63
CA ASP A 181 -20.24 -17.47 -0.44
C ASP A 181 -20.98 -16.19 0.01
N ALA A 182 -20.36 -15.38 0.89
CA ALA A 182 -20.90 -14.10 1.31
C ALA A 182 -20.95 -13.07 0.16
N LEU A 183 -19.92 -13.03 -0.70
CA LEU A 183 -19.90 -12.22 -1.92
C LEU A 183 -21.02 -12.65 -2.88
N ALA A 184 -21.21 -13.95 -3.08
CA ALA A 184 -22.27 -14.48 -3.93
C ALA A 184 -23.67 -14.09 -3.39
N ALA A 185 -23.88 -14.20 -2.08
CA ALA A 185 -25.11 -13.74 -1.41
C ALA A 185 -25.31 -12.21 -1.50
N GLY A 186 -24.24 -11.44 -1.70
CA GLY A 186 -24.25 -9.99 -1.91
C GLY A 186 -24.45 -9.53 -3.35
N GLY A 187 -24.69 -10.43 -4.30
CA GLY A 187 -24.83 -10.09 -5.73
C GLY A 187 -23.55 -10.27 -6.55
N GLY A 188 -22.49 -10.81 -5.94
CA GLY A 188 -21.29 -11.31 -6.61
C GLY A 188 -20.14 -10.30 -6.74
N THR A 189 -20.42 -9.00 -6.74
CA THR A 189 -19.40 -7.94 -6.83
C THR A 189 -18.97 -7.42 -5.47
N TRP A 190 -19.91 -7.24 -4.53
CA TRP A 190 -19.73 -6.59 -3.23
C TRP A 190 -20.32 -7.46 -2.11
N LEU A 191 -19.81 -7.31 -0.89
CA LEU A 191 -20.32 -8.02 0.30
C LEU A 191 -21.67 -7.47 0.77
N ASP A 192 -21.83 -6.15 0.73
CA ASP A 192 -23.02 -5.44 1.22
C ASP A 192 -23.34 -4.17 0.42
N PRO A 193 -23.58 -4.29 -0.90
CA PRO A 193 -23.88 -3.11 -1.72
C PRO A 193 -25.22 -2.48 -1.33
N ASP A 194 -25.34 -1.16 -1.51
CA ASP A 194 -26.57 -0.39 -1.28
C ASP A 194 -27.78 -0.89 -2.10
N ALA A 195 -27.52 -1.57 -3.22
CA ALA A 195 -28.50 -2.27 -4.05
C ALA A 195 -27.83 -3.48 -4.74
N PRO A 196 -28.57 -4.50 -5.21
CA PRO A 196 -27.98 -5.67 -5.88
C PRO A 196 -27.05 -5.36 -7.07
N GLU A 197 -27.25 -4.21 -7.73
CA GLU A 197 -26.43 -3.71 -8.85
C GLU A 197 -25.60 -2.46 -8.48
N GLY A 198 -25.37 -2.22 -7.19
CA GLY A 198 -24.62 -1.06 -6.69
C GLY A 198 -23.20 -1.00 -7.27
N SER A 199 -22.80 0.17 -7.76
CA SER A 199 -21.45 0.38 -8.34
C SER A 199 -20.37 0.69 -7.31
N THR A 200 -20.74 0.84 -6.03
CA THR A 200 -19.84 1.18 -4.93
C THR A 200 -19.87 0.12 -3.82
N PRO A 201 -18.73 -0.11 -3.13
CA PRO A 201 -18.66 -1.01 -1.98
C PRO A 201 -19.50 -0.50 -0.81
N GLY A 202 -19.89 -1.40 0.09
CA GLY A 202 -20.54 -1.11 1.37
C GLY A 202 -19.57 -1.10 2.57
N THR A 203 -20.08 -0.85 3.77
CA THR A 203 -19.27 -0.83 4.99
C THR A 203 -18.58 -2.16 5.25
N ALA A 204 -19.22 -3.31 4.97
CA ALA A 204 -18.56 -4.60 5.14
C ALA A 204 -17.39 -4.77 4.15
N ASP A 205 -17.52 -4.33 2.90
CA ASP A 205 -16.38 -4.30 1.96
C ASP A 205 -15.19 -3.50 2.52
N LEU A 206 -15.45 -2.33 3.11
CA LEU A 206 -14.43 -1.49 3.74
C LEU A 206 -13.81 -2.12 4.99
N VAL A 207 -14.56 -2.99 5.67
CA VAL A 207 -14.07 -3.80 6.80
C VAL A 207 -13.10 -4.88 6.34
N PHE A 208 -13.38 -5.56 5.23
CA PHE A 208 -12.56 -6.68 4.73
C PHE A 208 -11.30 -6.23 4.00
N ILE A 209 -11.39 -5.20 3.15
CA ILE A 209 -10.31 -4.84 2.20
C ILE A 209 -8.94 -4.62 2.83
N PRO A 210 -8.79 -3.96 3.99
CA PRO A 210 -7.45 -3.74 4.51
C PRO A 210 -6.69 -5.05 4.77
N TYR A 211 -7.37 -6.08 5.26
CA TYR A 211 -6.72 -7.36 5.53
C TYR A 211 -6.64 -8.27 4.31
N VAL A 212 -7.65 -8.30 3.44
CA VAL A 212 -7.60 -9.12 2.23
C VAL A 212 -6.52 -8.63 1.27
N GLU A 213 -6.29 -7.31 1.16
CA GLU A 213 -5.17 -6.74 0.40
C GLU A 213 -3.81 -7.23 0.96
N ARG A 214 -3.64 -7.21 2.28
CA ARG A 214 -2.44 -7.70 2.98
C ARG A 214 -2.27 -9.21 2.85
N MET A 215 -3.36 -9.97 2.89
CA MET A 215 -3.36 -11.42 2.65
C MET A 215 -2.90 -11.74 1.24
N ASN A 216 -3.39 -11.02 0.22
CA ASN A 216 -2.99 -11.22 -1.17
C ASN A 216 -1.47 -11.06 -1.34
N ALA A 217 -0.89 -10.01 -0.75
CA ALA A 217 0.54 -9.76 -0.80
C ALA A 217 1.37 -10.76 0.02
N SER A 218 1.05 -10.92 1.30
CA SER A 218 1.84 -11.72 2.22
C SER A 218 1.79 -13.21 1.93
N LEU A 219 0.65 -13.75 1.50
CA LEU A 219 0.55 -15.17 1.16
C LEU A 219 1.29 -15.51 -0.13
N ALA A 220 1.29 -14.61 -1.11
CA ALA A 220 2.12 -14.78 -2.31
C ALA A 220 3.61 -14.76 -1.93
N TYR A 221 4.04 -13.78 -1.14
CA TYR A 221 5.45 -13.61 -0.77
C TYR A 221 5.99 -14.69 0.16
N PHE A 222 5.27 -15.02 1.24
CA PHE A 222 5.75 -15.95 2.28
C PHE A 222 5.28 -17.40 2.07
N LYS A 223 4.23 -17.65 1.28
CA LYS A 223 3.66 -19.00 1.13
C LYS A 223 3.54 -19.47 -0.32
N GLY A 224 3.99 -18.67 -1.29
CA GLY A 224 3.83 -18.98 -2.72
C GLY A 224 2.36 -19.13 -3.14
N PHE A 225 1.43 -18.60 -2.36
CA PHE A 225 0.00 -18.84 -2.54
C PHE A 225 -0.67 -17.68 -3.28
N ALA A 226 -1.12 -17.96 -4.50
CA ALA A 226 -1.84 -17.02 -5.35
C ALA A 226 -3.32 -16.91 -4.94
N LEU A 227 -3.64 -16.05 -3.96
CA LEU A 227 -5.01 -15.86 -3.43
C LEU A 227 -6.05 -15.65 -4.53
N ARG A 228 -5.78 -14.77 -5.50
CA ARG A 228 -6.68 -14.48 -6.61
C ARG A 228 -6.98 -15.68 -7.51
N GLN A 229 -5.98 -16.53 -7.76
CA GLN A 229 -6.18 -17.74 -8.57
C GLN A 229 -6.97 -18.80 -7.80
N ALA A 230 -6.68 -18.95 -6.50
CA ALA A 230 -7.35 -19.92 -5.65
C ALA A 230 -8.81 -19.55 -5.33
N HIS A 231 -9.14 -18.25 -5.30
CA HIS A 231 -10.45 -17.72 -4.92
C HIS A 231 -10.98 -16.70 -5.94
N PRO A 232 -11.61 -17.16 -7.05
CA PRO A 232 -12.08 -16.28 -8.13
C PRO A 232 -13.14 -15.24 -7.71
N GLY A 233 -13.93 -15.51 -6.67
CA GLY A 233 -14.86 -14.54 -6.08
C GLY A 233 -14.13 -13.38 -5.41
N ILE A 234 -13.08 -13.68 -4.64
CA ILE A 234 -12.20 -12.66 -4.05
C ILE A 234 -11.45 -11.89 -5.14
N ASP A 235 -10.99 -12.57 -6.20
CA ASP A 235 -10.35 -11.90 -7.35
C ASP A 235 -11.29 -10.90 -8.04
N ARG A 236 -12.54 -11.29 -8.31
CA ARG A 236 -13.54 -10.35 -8.88
C ARG A 236 -13.77 -9.15 -7.97
N TRP A 237 -13.88 -9.37 -6.66
CA TRP A 237 -14.07 -8.32 -5.68
C TRP A 237 -12.88 -7.34 -5.62
N LEU A 238 -11.65 -7.84 -5.54
CA LEU A 238 -10.43 -7.02 -5.60
C LEU A 238 -10.35 -6.26 -6.93
N SER A 239 -10.67 -6.93 -8.05
CA SER A 239 -10.65 -6.31 -9.38
C SER A 239 -11.68 -5.20 -9.52
N ALA A 240 -12.85 -5.33 -8.88
CA ALA A 240 -13.86 -4.28 -8.82
C ALA A 240 -13.38 -3.08 -8.00
N LEU A 241 -12.75 -3.30 -6.84
CA LEU A 241 -12.15 -2.23 -6.03
C LEU A 241 -11.08 -1.47 -6.81
N GLU A 242 -10.23 -2.17 -7.55
CA GLU A 242 -9.18 -1.54 -8.36
C GLU A 242 -9.70 -0.64 -9.47
N GLN A 243 -10.96 -0.80 -9.91
CA GLN A 243 -11.59 0.16 -10.84
C GLN A 243 -11.92 1.49 -10.18
N LEU A 244 -11.98 1.55 -8.84
CA LEU A 244 -12.32 2.74 -8.08
C LEU A 244 -11.05 3.54 -7.74
N GLU A 245 -10.98 4.76 -8.26
CA GLU A 245 -9.85 5.67 -7.99
C GLU A 245 -9.64 5.91 -6.48
N THR A 246 -10.73 5.99 -5.72
CA THR A 246 -10.70 6.09 -4.26
C THR A 246 -9.89 4.97 -3.62
N TYR A 247 -10.08 3.72 -4.05
CA TYR A 247 -9.33 2.59 -3.51
C TYR A 247 -7.87 2.64 -3.92
N ARG A 248 -7.59 2.90 -5.21
CA ARG A 248 -6.22 3.03 -5.76
C ARG A 248 -5.38 4.08 -5.01
N GLY A 249 -6.00 5.13 -4.48
CA GLY A 249 -5.34 6.14 -3.65
C GLY A 249 -4.81 5.63 -2.31
N THR A 250 -5.33 4.48 -1.83
CA THR A 250 -4.96 3.83 -0.56
C THR A 250 -4.23 2.50 -0.75
N GLN A 251 -4.29 1.92 -1.95
CA GLN A 251 -3.74 0.62 -2.28
C GLN A 251 -2.21 0.60 -2.18
N SER A 252 -1.66 -0.43 -1.54
CA SER A 252 -0.22 -0.68 -1.50
C SER A 252 0.24 -1.74 -2.52
N ASP A 253 1.55 -1.84 -2.73
CA ASP A 253 2.17 -2.90 -3.53
C ASP A 253 2.53 -4.11 -2.66
N MET A 254 2.76 -5.26 -3.29
CA MET A 254 3.11 -6.49 -2.57
C MET A 254 4.42 -6.36 -1.80
N HIS A 255 5.39 -5.60 -2.34
CA HIS A 255 6.68 -5.38 -1.68
C HIS A 255 6.51 -4.65 -0.35
N THR A 256 5.75 -3.55 -0.34
CA THR A 256 5.55 -2.77 0.88
C THR A 256 4.84 -3.61 1.94
N HIS A 257 3.74 -4.30 1.58
CA HIS A 257 3.04 -5.18 2.53
C HIS A 257 3.90 -6.35 3.03
N ALA A 258 4.66 -7.00 2.16
CA ALA A 258 5.52 -8.12 2.57
C ALA A 258 6.57 -7.70 3.60
N HIS A 259 7.06 -6.46 3.51
CA HIS A 259 8.15 -5.95 4.34
C HIS A 259 7.69 -5.04 5.49
N ASP A 260 6.44 -4.56 5.51
CA ASP A 260 5.90 -3.78 6.65
C ASP A 260 5.15 -4.64 7.67
N LEU A 261 4.59 -5.79 7.24
CA LEU A 261 3.79 -6.68 8.08
C LEU A 261 4.57 -7.40 9.18
N PRO A 262 5.79 -7.96 8.96
CA PRO A 262 6.49 -8.72 9.98
C PRO A 262 6.61 -8.00 11.34
N PRO A 263 7.08 -6.74 11.42
CA PRO A 263 7.18 -6.04 12.70
C PRO A 263 5.83 -5.62 13.29
N GLN A 264 4.75 -5.61 12.51
CA GLN A 264 3.40 -5.30 12.99
C GLN A 264 2.69 -6.54 13.55
N MET A 265 3.00 -7.72 13.02
CA MET A 265 2.32 -8.98 13.32
C MET A 265 3.09 -9.89 14.29
N GLY A 266 4.32 -9.52 14.66
CA GLY A 266 5.20 -10.34 15.48
C GLY A 266 5.93 -11.43 14.68
N GLY A 267 6.02 -11.27 13.35
CA GLY A 267 6.70 -12.16 12.42
C GLY A 267 5.80 -12.69 11.30
N CYS A 268 6.38 -12.90 10.12
CA CYS A 268 5.76 -13.59 8.99
C CYS A 268 6.77 -14.60 8.44
N TRP A 269 6.37 -15.84 8.21
CA TRP A 269 7.31 -16.95 8.02
C TRP A 269 7.16 -17.62 6.66
N ALA A 270 8.27 -17.68 5.93
CA ALA A 270 8.35 -18.37 4.65
C ALA A 270 8.19 -19.89 4.84
N ASP A 271 7.42 -20.54 3.97
CA ASP A 271 7.31 -22.02 3.97
C ASP A 271 8.47 -22.72 3.22
N GLY A 272 9.30 -21.95 2.51
CA GLY A 272 10.45 -22.46 1.77
C GLY A 272 10.08 -23.31 0.56
N SER A 273 8.86 -23.21 0.04
CA SER A 273 8.49 -23.83 -1.23
C SER A 273 9.18 -23.15 -2.43
N GLU A 274 9.20 -23.82 -3.58
CA GLU A 274 9.73 -23.24 -4.82
C GLU A 274 8.88 -22.06 -5.31
N ASP A 275 7.56 -22.18 -5.24
CA ASP A 275 6.61 -21.11 -5.58
C ASP A 275 6.85 -19.87 -4.69
N GLN A 276 7.03 -20.07 -3.38
CA GLN A 276 7.34 -19.01 -2.43
C GLN A 276 8.63 -18.28 -2.81
N ARG A 277 9.73 -19.01 -3.04
CA ARG A 277 11.01 -18.38 -3.44
C ARG A 277 10.89 -17.62 -4.75
N THR A 278 10.15 -18.17 -5.71
CA THR A 278 9.94 -17.56 -7.04
C THR A 278 9.15 -16.26 -6.93
N MET A 279 8.03 -16.27 -6.20
CA MET A 279 7.22 -15.07 -5.99
C MET A 279 7.96 -14.01 -5.17
N ALA A 280 8.66 -14.39 -4.10
CA ALA A 280 9.45 -13.46 -3.30
C ALA A 280 10.56 -12.78 -4.13
N ALA A 281 11.30 -13.55 -4.92
CA ALA A 281 12.35 -13.01 -5.80
C ALA A 281 11.79 -12.00 -6.82
N ALA A 282 10.62 -12.28 -7.42
CA ALA A 282 9.97 -11.36 -8.35
C ALA A 282 9.48 -10.08 -7.66
N VAL A 283 8.98 -10.18 -6.42
CA VAL A 283 8.58 -9.01 -5.62
C VAL A 283 9.80 -8.15 -5.28
N ASP A 284 10.86 -8.75 -4.73
CA ASP A 284 12.07 -8.04 -4.28
C ASP A 284 12.88 -7.44 -5.43
N ALA A 285 12.90 -8.08 -6.60
CA ALA A 285 13.51 -7.52 -7.80
C ALA A 285 12.71 -6.35 -8.41
N GLY A 286 11.56 -6.01 -7.84
CA GLY A 286 10.70 -4.94 -8.34
C GLY A 286 9.85 -5.33 -9.56
N GLN A 287 9.93 -6.58 -10.05
CA GLN A 287 9.12 -7.08 -11.15
C GLN A 287 7.64 -7.10 -10.80
N GLY A 288 7.31 -7.55 -9.58
CA GLY A 288 5.94 -7.76 -9.12
C GLY A 288 5.33 -9.03 -9.67
N LEU A 289 4.07 -9.28 -9.33
CA LEU A 289 3.39 -10.54 -9.69
C LEU A 289 2.28 -10.36 -10.75
N GLY A 290 2.29 -9.23 -11.47
CA GLY A 290 1.31 -8.97 -12.55
C GLY A 290 -0.13 -9.02 -12.04
N GLU A 291 -0.97 -9.81 -12.70
CA GLU A 291 -2.39 -9.96 -12.33
C GLU A 291 -2.63 -10.56 -10.94
N LEU A 292 -1.64 -11.23 -10.34
CA LEU A 292 -1.74 -11.67 -8.95
C LEU A 292 -1.68 -10.49 -7.96
N GLU A 293 -1.05 -9.39 -8.36
CA GLU A 293 -0.97 -8.16 -7.56
C GLU A 293 -2.21 -7.28 -7.79
N SER A 294 -2.43 -6.90 -9.05
CA SER A 294 -3.50 -5.98 -9.47
C SER A 294 -3.91 -6.32 -10.90
N ARG A 295 -5.23 -6.36 -11.17
CA ARG A 295 -5.79 -6.49 -12.52
C ARG A 295 -5.99 -5.14 -13.21
N TRP A 296 -6.05 -4.05 -12.44
CA TRP A 296 -6.08 -2.72 -13.03
C TRP A 296 -4.73 -2.33 -13.61
N ALA A 297 -4.78 -1.69 -14.78
CA ALA A 297 -3.64 -1.09 -15.45
C ALA A 297 -4.00 0.34 -15.88
N PRO A 298 -3.08 1.31 -15.70
CA PRO A 298 -3.32 2.69 -16.11
C PRO A 298 -3.50 2.79 -17.63
N ALA A 299 -4.50 3.56 -18.06
CA ALA A 299 -4.68 3.87 -19.47
C ALA A 299 -3.54 4.81 -19.96
N LEU A 300 -3.12 4.67 -21.22
CA LEU A 300 -2.05 5.50 -21.82
C LEU A 300 -2.34 7.02 -21.78
N ALA A 301 -3.60 7.42 -21.61
CA ALA A 301 -4.06 8.82 -21.62
C ALA A 301 -4.02 9.54 -20.24
N GLU A 302 -3.76 8.83 -19.13
CA GLU A 302 -3.89 9.39 -17.77
C GLU A 302 -2.61 10.05 -17.21
N GLY A 303 -1.58 10.27 -18.04
CA GLY A 303 -0.25 10.65 -17.57
C GLY A 303 0.48 9.42 -17.02
N LEU A 304 1.72 9.21 -17.46
CA LEU A 304 2.31 7.88 -17.35
C LEU A 304 2.83 7.67 -15.91
N PRO A 305 2.63 6.50 -15.27
CA PRO A 305 3.13 6.20 -13.93
C PRO A 305 4.60 6.58 -13.69
N ARG A 306 5.43 6.56 -14.75
CA ARG A 306 6.82 7.03 -14.79
C ARG A 306 6.99 8.51 -14.50
N GLU A 307 6.11 9.37 -15.02
CA GLU A 307 6.12 10.82 -14.83
C GLU A 307 5.81 11.16 -13.37
N ARG A 308 4.80 10.49 -12.79
CA ARG A 308 4.49 10.64 -11.37
C ARG A 308 5.63 10.13 -10.50
N ALA A 309 6.25 8.99 -10.84
CA ALA A 309 7.44 8.52 -10.11
C ALA A 309 8.58 9.55 -10.15
N LEU A 310 8.86 10.12 -11.32
CA LEU A 310 9.86 11.16 -11.50
C LEU A 310 9.58 12.40 -10.63
N GLU A 311 8.36 12.94 -10.66
CA GLU A 311 7.98 14.08 -9.80
C GLU A 311 8.23 13.80 -8.32
N ARG A 312 7.88 12.59 -7.86
CA ARG A 312 8.06 12.20 -6.45
C ARG A 312 9.52 12.09 -6.06
N VAL A 313 10.38 11.56 -6.93
CA VAL A 313 11.82 11.50 -6.68
C VAL A 313 12.42 12.91 -6.68
N LEU A 314 12.09 13.76 -7.66
CA LEU A 314 12.61 15.13 -7.75
C LEU A 314 12.25 15.96 -6.51
N ARG A 315 11.00 15.84 -6.02
CA ARG A 315 10.54 16.54 -4.80
C ARG A 315 11.41 16.25 -3.58
N HIS A 316 11.96 15.04 -3.48
CA HIS A 316 12.72 14.59 -2.32
C HIS A 316 14.19 14.29 -2.64
N ARG A 317 14.70 14.74 -3.80
CA ARG A 317 16.04 14.43 -4.32
C ARG A 317 17.15 14.60 -3.28
N SER A 318 17.24 15.79 -2.67
CA SER A 318 18.30 16.09 -1.71
C SER A 318 18.28 15.14 -0.51
N THR A 319 17.10 14.87 0.04
CA THR A 319 16.92 13.92 1.14
C THR A 319 17.28 12.49 0.71
N LEU A 320 16.92 12.08 -0.51
CA LEU A 320 17.24 10.74 -1.03
C LEU A 320 18.75 10.55 -1.22
N LEU A 321 19.46 11.56 -1.75
CA LEU A 321 20.93 11.54 -1.88
C LEU A 321 21.59 11.47 -0.49
N ALA A 322 21.19 12.34 0.44
CA ALA A 322 21.77 12.41 1.77
C ALA A 322 21.57 11.13 2.61
N ARG A 323 20.51 10.35 2.34
CA ARG A 323 20.18 9.11 3.07
C ARG A 323 20.65 7.84 2.36
N ASN A 324 21.16 7.94 1.13
CA ASN A 324 21.68 6.80 0.42
C ASN A 324 23.08 6.45 0.97
N PRO A 325 23.43 5.16 1.15
CA PRO A 325 24.76 4.75 1.60
C PRO A 325 25.92 5.27 0.73
N LEU A 326 25.67 5.59 -0.55
CA LEU A 326 26.68 6.14 -1.46
C LEU A 326 26.83 7.68 -1.36
N GLY A 327 25.96 8.34 -0.58
CA GLY A 327 25.99 9.80 -0.39
C GLY A 327 25.91 10.57 -1.72
N ASP A 328 26.78 11.58 -1.87
CA ASP A 328 26.84 12.41 -3.08
C ASP A 328 27.16 11.60 -4.35
N GLY A 329 27.84 10.45 -4.23
CA GLY A 329 28.10 9.54 -5.34
C GLY A 329 26.83 8.86 -5.89
N PHE A 330 25.68 9.01 -5.23
CA PHE A 330 24.40 8.50 -5.74
C PHE A 330 23.75 9.41 -6.80
N ASP A 331 24.27 10.63 -7.03
CA ASP A 331 23.70 11.59 -7.98
C ASP A 331 23.56 11.02 -9.39
N GLN A 332 24.67 10.63 -10.01
CA GLN A 332 24.65 10.11 -11.38
C GLN A 332 23.87 8.80 -11.48
N PRO A 333 24.04 7.80 -10.60
CA PRO A 333 23.24 6.57 -10.65
C PRO A 333 21.74 6.83 -10.57
N LEU A 334 21.30 7.75 -9.71
CA LEU A 334 19.89 8.12 -9.62
C LEU A 334 19.40 8.78 -10.92
N ARG A 335 20.17 9.72 -11.49
CA ARG A 335 19.83 10.31 -12.80
C ARG A 335 19.82 9.28 -13.90
N ALA A 336 20.71 8.28 -13.87
CA ALA A 336 20.72 7.19 -14.83
C ALA A 336 19.42 6.38 -14.80
N ALA A 337 18.98 5.98 -13.60
CA ALA A 337 17.73 5.26 -13.41
C ALA A 337 16.49 6.08 -13.82
N LEU A 338 16.45 7.37 -13.47
CA LEU A 338 15.36 8.27 -13.87
C LEU A 338 15.35 8.54 -15.38
N THR A 339 16.52 8.64 -16.00
CA THR A 339 16.64 8.77 -17.46
C THR A 339 16.14 7.52 -18.15
N ALA A 340 16.53 6.33 -17.67
CA ALA A 340 16.06 5.06 -18.20
C ALA A 340 14.54 4.91 -18.05
N LEU A 341 14.00 5.30 -16.89
CA LEU A 341 12.56 5.33 -16.61
C LEU A 341 11.79 6.19 -17.62
N MET A 342 12.31 7.38 -17.96
CA MET A 342 11.62 8.32 -18.84
C MET A 342 11.79 7.98 -20.32
N LEU A 343 12.99 7.57 -20.74
CA LEU A 343 13.31 7.32 -22.15
C LEU A 343 13.02 5.87 -22.58
N GLY A 344 12.77 4.95 -21.65
CA GLY A 344 12.51 3.54 -21.95
C GLY A 344 13.71 2.81 -22.57
N ARG A 345 14.94 3.30 -22.36
CA ARG A 345 16.18 2.70 -22.87
C ARG A 345 17.25 2.63 -21.78
N PRO A 346 18.17 1.65 -21.84
CA PRO A 346 19.24 1.50 -20.84
C PRO A 346 20.17 2.73 -20.74
N VAL A 347 20.56 3.06 -19.51
CA VAL A 347 21.50 4.13 -19.16
C VAL A 347 22.44 3.58 -18.09
N SER A 348 23.74 3.56 -18.36
CA SER A 348 24.72 3.02 -17.42
C SER A 348 24.91 3.96 -16.23
N PRO A 349 24.84 3.45 -14.98
CA PRO A 349 25.22 4.23 -13.83
C PRO A 349 26.75 4.22 -13.63
N GLU A 350 27.26 5.07 -12.75
CA GLU A 350 28.66 5.06 -12.34
C GLU A 350 29.02 3.72 -11.67
N PRO A 351 30.25 3.21 -11.89
CA PRO A 351 30.65 1.91 -11.34
C PRO A 351 30.55 1.83 -9.81
N GLY A 352 30.11 0.68 -9.29
CA GLY A 352 30.00 0.44 -7.85
C GLY A 352 28.74 1.03 -7.20
N SER A 353 27.71 1.33 -7.99
CA SER A 353 26.45 1.92 -7.56
C SER A 353 25.26 0.95 -7.51
N ALA A 354 25.43 -0.31 -7.94
CA ALA A 354 24.36 -1.32 -7.99
C ALA A 354 23.64 -1.50 -6.64
N ALA A 355 24.40 -1.63 -5.55
CA ALA A 355 23.83 -1.75 -4.20
C ALA A 355 23.09 -0.48 -3.77
N ALA A 356 23.55 0.71 -4.17
CA ALA A 356 22.92 1.99 -3.85
C ALA A 356 21.58 2.18 -4.57
N LEU A 357 21.49 1.73 -5.82
CA LEU A 357 20.24 1.71 -6.60
C LEU A 357 19.21 0.75 -5.98
N ARG A 358 19.66 -0.46 -5.62
CA ARG A 358 18.82 -1.46 -4.93
C ARG A 358 18.42 -1.02 -3.52
N TYR A 359 19.29 -0.28 -2.82
CA TYR A 359 18.95 0.32 -1.53
C TYR A 359 17.72 1.22 -1.62
N LEU A 360 17.65 2.09 -2.64
CA LEU A 360 16.47 2.91 -2.90
C LEU A 360 15.29 2.06 -3.37
N ARG A 361 15.52 1.11 -4.29
CA ARG A 361 14.49 0.19 -4.81
C ARG A 361 13.73 -0.46 -3.66
N ASP A 362 14.42 -0.97 -2.65
CA ASP A 362 13.83 -1.72 -1.54
C ASP A 362 13.05 -0.84 -0.55
N ARG A 363 13.33 0.47 -0.56
CA ARG A 363 12.83 1.45 0.43
C ARG A 363 11.77 2.40 -0.10
N ILE A 364 11.27 2.17 -1.32
CA ILE A 364 10.06 2.83 -1.83
C ILE A 364 8.86 2.31 -1.03
N SER A 365 8.12 3.22 -0.39
CA SER A 365 6.93 2.91 0.40
C SER A 365 5.66 3.28 -0.36
N VAL A 366 4.79 2.30 -0.62
CA VAL A 366 3.51 2.48 -1.32
C VAL A 366 2.35 2.47 -0.31
N PRO A 367 1.33 3.34 -0.42
CA PRO A 367 1.19 4.48 -1.34
C PRO A 367 1.84 5.78 -0.85
N ARG A 368 2.58 5.79 0.28
CA ARG A 368 3.16 7.02 0.87
C ARG A 368 3.93 7.85 -0.15
N ASP A 369 4.89 7.23 -0.82
CA ASP A 369 5.81 7.91 -1.73
C ASP A 369 5.15 8.18 -3.06
N MET A 370 4.46 7.17 -3.59
CA MET A 370 3.79 7.20 -4.87
C MET A 370 2.77 6.06 -5.01
N PRO A 371 1.82 6.16 -5.95
CA PRO A 371 0.89 5.07 -6.26
C PRO A 371 1.61 3.80 -6.74
N LEU A 372 0.94 2.66 -6.61
CA LEU A 372 1.45 1.31 -6.94
C LEU A 372 2.18 1.27 -8.29
N HIS A 373 1.54 1.70 -9.38
CA HIS A 373 2.14 1.60 -10.71
C HIS A 373 3.35 2.52 -10.91
N SER A 374 3.39 3.67 -10.22
CA SER A 374 4.56 4.55 -10.22
C SER A 374 5.73 3.91 -9.49
N ALA A 375 5.48 3.32 -8.32
CA ALA A 375 6.49 2.59 -7.57
C ALA A 375 7.01 1.39 -8.36
N ARG A 376 6.12 0.64 -9.00
CA ARG A 376 6.47 -0.48 -9.87
C ARG A 376 7.39 -0.06 -11.02
N ALA A 377 7.07 1.05 -11.69
CA ALA A 377 7.91 1.59 -12.77
C ALA A 377 9.30 2.01 -12.24
N LEU A 378 9.35 2.70 -11.11
CA LEU A 378 10.61 3.15 -10.50
C LEU A 378 11.46 1.97 -10.02
N ARG A 379 10.89 0.97 -9.34
CA ARG A 379 11.62 -0.23 -8.89
C ARG A 379 12.26 -0.97 -10.08
N ARG A 380 11.51 -1.15 -11.18
CA ARG A 380 12.03 -1.76 -12.41
C ARG A 380 13.17 -0.95 -13.03
N ALA A 381 13.03 0.37 -13.08
CA ALA A 381 14.08 1.24 -13.60
C ALA A 381 15.36 1.13 -12.76
N LEU A 382 15.24 1.25 -11.43
CA LEU A 382 16.35 1.10 -10.49
C LEU A 382 17.05 -0.27 -10.63
N GLU A 383 16.28 -1.36 -10.71
CA GLU A 383 16.88 -2.70 -10.87
C GLU A 383 17.56 -2.85 -12.23
N SER A 384 16.89 -2.44 -13.32
CA SER A 384 17.46 -2.55 -14.66
C SER A 384 18.74 -1.74 -14.82
N THR A 385 18.85 -0.59 -14.15
CA THR A 385 20.06 0.23 -14.10
C THR A 385 21.13 -0.42 -13.22
N ALA A 386 20.76 -0.99 -12.06
CA ALA A 386 21.70 -1.66 -11.17
C ALA A 386 22.38 -2.87 -11.84
N VAL A 387 21.61 -3.65 -12.62
CA VAL A 387 22.11 -4.82 -13.36
C VAL A 387 23.18 -4.45 -14.40
N LEU A 388 23.20 -3.22 -14.91
CA LEU A 388 24.24 -2.75 -15.84
C LEU A 388 25.59 -2.53 -15.16
N ASP A 389 25.60 -2.35 -13.84
CA ASP A 389 26.82 -2.18 -13.03
C ASP A 389 27.24 -3.49 -12.35
N GLY A 390 26.32 -4.18 -11.68
CA GLY A 390 26.64 -5.45 -11.02
C GLY A 390 25.50 -6.09 -10.21
N ASP A 391 25.83 -7.18 -9.51
CA ASP A 391 24.91 -8.02 -8.74
C ASP A 391 24.89 -7.70 -7.24
N GLN A 392 25.66 -6.70 -6.79
CA GLN A 392 25.78 -6.33 -5.38
C GLN A 392 24.43 -5.94 -4.77
N GLN A 393 24.11 -6.52 -3.61
CA GLN A 393 22.89 -6.26 -2.87
C GLN A 393 23.13 -5.25 -1.73
N PRO A 394 22.12 -4.44 -1.36
CA PRO A 394 22.20 -3.58 -0.19
C PRO A 394 22.08 -4.41 1.10
N ALA A 395 22.27 -3.75 2.25
CA ALA A 395 21.89 -4.34 3.52
C ALA A 395 20.39 -4.71 3.51
N PRO A 396 20.02 -5.90 4.01
CA PRO A 396 18.64 -6.38 3.99
C PRO A 396 17.71 -5.45 4.78
N LEU A 397 16.43 -5.49 4.43
CA LEU A 397 15.41 -4.78 5.20
C LEU A 397 15.32 -5.39 6.62
N PRO A 398 15.19 -4.59 7.68
CA PRO A 398 15.09 -5.13 9.03
C PRO A 398 13.76 -5.87 9.22
N PHE A 399 13.81 -7.00 9.94
CA PHE A 399 12.64 -7.85 10.17
C PHE A 399 11.78 -7.39 11.36
N GLU A 400 12.42 -6.96 12.45
CA GLU A 400 11.74 -6.60 13.71
C GLU A 400 11.25 -5.15 13.76
N HIS A 401 11.66 -4.32 12.80
CA HIS A 401 11.24 -2.93 12.69
C HIS A 401 11.40 -2.41 11.26
N ARG A 402 10.91 -1.20 11.01
CA ARG A 402 11.10 -0.43 9.78
C ARG A 402 11.62 0.99 10.06
N PHE A 403 12.57 1.13 11.00
CA PHE A 403 13.23 2.42 11.27
C PHE A 403 14.01 2.97 10.07
N ASP A 404 14.29 2.14 9.07
CA ASP A 404 14.78 2.59 7.75
C ASP A 404 13.77 3.48 7.01
N GLN A 405 12.48 3.41 7.39
CA GLN A 405 11.36 4.20 6.85
C GLN A 405 10.97 5.37 7.75
N ASP A 406 11.94 6.04 8.39
CA ASP A 406 11.68 7.27 9.14
C ASP A 406 11.07 8.36 8.23
N PRO A 407 9.83 8.83 8.49
CA PRO A 407 9.18 9.81 7.62
C PRO A 407 9.70 11.24 7.83
N ARG A 408 10.30 11.55 8.99
CA ARG A 408 10.64 12.93 9.42
C ARG A 408 11.46 13.73 8.39
N PRO A 409 12.46 13.17 7.70
CA PRO A 409 13.24 13.90 6.69
C PRO A 409 12.45 14.27 5.42
N PHE A 410 11.20 13.78 5.28
CA PHE A 410 10.35 13.95 4.10
C PHE A 410 9.07 14.75 4.38
N LEU A 411 8.85 15.20 5.63
CA LEU A 411 7.65 15.94 6.04
C LEU A 411 7.67 17.41 5.67
#